data_AF-A0A2G6T5J5-F1
#
_entry.id   AF-A0A2G6T5J5-F1
#
_cell.length_a   1.000
_cell.length_b   1.000
_cell.length_c   1.000
_cell.angle_alpha   90.00
_cell.angle_beta   90.00
_cell.angle_gamma   90.00
#
_symmetry.space_group_name_H-M   'P 1'
#
loop_
_entity.id
_entity.type
_entity.pdbx_description
1 polymer ?
#
loop_
_entity_poly.entity_id
_entity_poly.type
_entity_poly.pdbx_seq_one_letter_code
_entity_poly.pdbx_strand_id
1 'polypeptide(L)'
;MDKTPTLFGLQGVKRRIIYVSLYELIAIGAATVGLALLTGQSAGHSGVVAVAASVIAVIWNIVFNWAFERWESRQAVRGRSTARRVAHAIGFEGGLVFTLVPLFAWWFQVSLWQAFVMDLGLIVFFLCYTFVFNWVFDHLFGLPASATASAQTATEAATA
;
A
#
# COMPACT_ATOMS: atom_id res chain seq x y z
N MET A 1 -13.35 -32.80 7.85
CA MET A 1 -13.44 -32.13 9.16
C MET A 1 -13.61 -30.65 8.86
N ASP A 2 -14.88 -30.24 8.74
CA ASP A 2 -15.31 -28.90 8.35
C ASP A 2 -14.88 -27.85 9.38
N LYS A 3 -14.14 -26.85 8.90
CA LYS A 3 -14.07 -25.49 9.43
C LYS A 3 -13.89 -24.63 8.18
N THR A 4 -14.73 -23.64 7.86
CA THR A 4 -15.04 -22.47 8.69
C THR A 4 -16.20 -21.71 8.00
N PRO A 5 -17.13 -21.11 8.74
CA PRO A 5 -18.23 -20.35 8.16
C PRO A 5 -17.71 -19.16 7.35
N THR A 6 -17.93 -19.17 6.04
CA THR A 6 -17.81 -17.97 5.20
C THR A 6 -18.91 -17.00 5.63
N LEU A 7 -18.62 -16.12 6.58
CA LEU A 7 -19.68 -15.36 7.26
C LEU A 7 -20.49 -14.49 6.28
N PHE A 8 -19.89 -13.98 5.20
CA PHE A 8 -20.62 -13.33 4.11
C PHE A 8 -19.85 -13.48 2.80
N GLY A 9 -20.42 -14.15 1.79
CA GLY A 9 -19.87 -14.20 0.43
C GLY A 9 -19.91 -12.83 -0.23
N LEU A 10 -18.95 -11.97 0.09
CA LEU A 10 -18.98 -10.55 -0.22
C LEU A 10 -18.24 -10.32 -1.54
N GLN A 11 -19.00 -10.02 -2.60
CA GLN A 11 -18.49 -9.87 -3.97
C GLN A 11 -18.85 -8.52 -4.59
N GLY A 12 -18.18 -8.21 -5.71
CA GLY A 12 -18.44 -7.01 -6.49
C GLY A 12 -18.11 -5.71 -5.76
N VAL A 13 -18.90 -4.66 -6.03
CA VAL A 13 -18.68 -3.29 -5.50
C VAL A 13 -18.77 -3.25 -3.97
N LYS A 14 -19.66 -4.05 -3.36
CA LYS A 14 -19.80 -4.11 -1.89
C LYS A 14 -18.51 -4.56 -1.21
N ARG A 15 -17.80 -5.55 -1.79
CA ARG A 15 -16.50 -6.02 -1.27
C ARG A 15 -15.48 -4.90 -1.32
N ARG A 16 -15.43 -4.18 -2.45
CA ARG A 16 -14.49 -3.07 -2.64
C ARG A 16 -14.72 -1.96 -1.62
N ILE A 17 -15.97 -1.58 -1.37
CA ILE A 17 -16.31 -0.54 -0.39
C ILE A 17 -15.90 -0.99 1.02
N ILE A 18 -16.32 -2.17 1.47
CA ILE A 18 -16.00 -2.66 2.82
C ILE A 18 -14.48 -2.83 3.01
N TYR A 19 -13.81 -3.39 2.00
CA TYR A 19 -12.36 -3.54 2.00
C TYR A 19 -11.67 -2.17 2.15
N VAL A 20 -12.00 -1.20 1.29
CA VAL A 20 -11.35 0.12 1.31
C VAL A 20 -11.67 0.85 2.61
N SER A 21 -12.92 0.86 3.07
CA SER A 21 -13.29 1.53 4.30
C SER A 21 -12.59 0.95 5.53
N LEU A 22 -12.53 -0.39 5.68
CA LEU A 22 -11.83 -1.02 6.79
C LEU A 22 -10.32 -0.80 6.71
N TYR A 23 -9.76 -0.95 5.51
CA TYR A 23 -8.34 -0.76 5.26
C TYR A 23 -7.91 0.66 5.65
N GLU A 24 -8.62 1.68 5.17
CA GLU A 24 -8.32 3.10 5.43
C GLU A 24 -8.51 3.47 6.89
N LEU A 25 -9.60 3.06 7.55
CA LEU A 25 -9.86 3.41 8.95
C LEU A 25 -8.79 2.84 9.89
N ILE A 26 -8.40 1.57 9.69
CA ILE A 26 -7.37 0.93 10.50
C ILE A 26 -5.99 1.52 10.18
N ALA A 27 -5.70 1.75 8.90
CA ALA A 27 -4.45 2.38 8.46
C ALA A 27 -4.26 3.76 9.10
N ILE A 28 -5.26 4.64 9.02
CA ILE A 28 -5.19 5.99 9.59
C ILE A 28 -5.01 5.93 11.11
N GLY A 29 -5.77 5.07 11.80
CA GLY A 29 -5.66 4.89 13.25
C GLY A 29 -4.27 4.42 13.65
N ALA A 30 -3.76 3.37 13.01
CA ALA A 30 -2.46 2.79 13.32
C ALA A 30 -1.30 3.72 12.96
N ALA A 31 -1.35 4.40 11.81
CA ALA A 31 -0.35 5.39 11.41
C ALA A 31 -0.33 6.58 12.39
N THR A 32 -1.50 7.07 12.81
CA THR A 32 -1.60 8.17 13.79
C THR A 32 -0.97 7.79 15.13
N VAL A 33 -1.28 6.59 15.63
CA VAL A 33 -0.70 6.08 16.89
C VAL A 33 0.80 5.84 16.75
N GLY A 34 1.24 5.17 15.67
CA GLY A 34 2.65 4.89 15.44
C GLY A 34 3.48 6.16 15.37
N LEU A 35 3.01 7.17 14.63
CA LEU A 35 3.70 8.45 14.49
C LEU A 35 3.70 9.25 15.80
N ALA A 36 2.61 9.23 16.56
CA ALA A 36 2.55 9.86 17.88
C ALA A 36 3.52 9.21 18.88
N LEU A 37 3.62 7.88 18.88
CA LEU A 37 4.56 7.15 19.75
C LEU A 37 6.03 7.40 19.37
N LEU A 38 6.34 7.49 18.07
CA LEU A 38 7.69 7.73 17.58
C LEU A 38 8.16 9.18 17.82
N THR A 39 7.24 10.14 17.77
CA THR A 39 7.57 11.57 17.86
C THR A 39 7.28 12.19 19.23
N GLY A 40 6.54 11.50 20.10
CA GLY A 40 6.07 12.03 21.38
C GLY A 40 5.03 13.16 21.26
N GLN A 41 4.57 13.46 20.05
CA GLN A 41 3.62 14.53 19.76
C GLN A 41 2.16 14.08 19.96
N SER A 42 1.26 15.04 20.11
CA SER A 42 -0.18 14.74 20.23
C SER A 42 -0.72 14.03 18.98
N ALA A 43 -1.73 13.17 19.19
CA ALA A 43 -2.37 12.41 18.10
C ALA A 43 -2.96 13.32 17.01
N GLY A 44 -3.47 14.50 17.38
CA GLY A 44 -3.97 15.48 16.41
C GLY A 44 -2.88 16.03 15.50
N HIS A 45 -1.70 16.37 16.05
CA HIS A 45 -0.59 16.91 15.27
C HIS A 45 0.01 15.84 14.34
N SER A 46 0.10 14.61 14.82
CA SER A 46 0.58 13.46 14.03
C SER A 46 -0.42 13.03 12.95
N GLY A 47 -1.73 13.12 13.23
CA GLY A 47 -2.78 12.78 12.29
C GLY A 47 -2.80 13.70 11.07
N VAL A 48 -2.60 15.01 11.24
CA VAL A 48 -2.52 15.97 10.12
C VAL A 48 -1.39 15.60 9.16
N VAL A 49 -0.22 15.23 9.67
CA VAL A 49 0.91 14.80 8.84
C VAL A 49 0.65 13.47 8.16
N ALA A 50 0.06 12.50 8.87
CA ALA A 50 -0.26 11.20 8.29
C ALA A 50 -1.22 11.36 7.09
N VAL A 51 -2.22 12.24 7.21
CA VAL A 51 -3.13 12.59 6.10
C VAL A 51 -2.38 13.30 4.98
N ALA A 52 -1.55 14.31 5.29
CA ALA A 52 -0.78 15.04 4.28
C ALA A 52 0.18 14.12 3.51
N ALA A 53 0.88 13.22 4.22
CA ALA A 53 1.78 12.23 3.63
C ALA A 53 1.02 11.25 2.73
N SER A 54 -0.17 10.78 3.15
CA SER A 54 -1.03 9.92 2.32
C SER A 54 -1.46 10.65 1.04
N VAL A 55 -1.90 11.90 1.13
CA VAL A 55 -2.28 12.71 -0.03
C VAL A 55 -1.08 12.91 -0.98
N ILE A 56 0.10 13.24 -0.43
CA ILE A 56 1.33 13.38 -1.22
C ILE A 56 1.68 12.06 -1.90
N ALA A 57 1.60 10.93 -1.20
CA ALA A 57 1.88 9.61 -1.76
C ALA A 57 0.93 9.25 -2.91
N VAL A 58 -0.36 9.54 -2.77
CA VAL A 58 -1.36 9.33 -3.84
C VAL A 58 -1.05 10.20 -5.06
N ILE A 59 -0.78 11.50 -4.85
CA ILE A 59 -0.44 12.43 -5.94
C ILE A 59 0.85 11.98 -6.62
N TRP A 60 1.88 11.65 -5.84
CA TRP A 60 3.16 11.18 -6.36
C TRP A 60 3.01 9.89 -7.17
N ASN A 61 2.22 8.93 -6.70
CA ASN A 61 1.93 7.69 -7.42
C ASN A 61 1.34 7.98 -8.81
N ILE A 62 0.35 8.87 -8.89
CA ILE A 62 -0.27 9.26 -10.17
C ILE A 62 0.76 9.95 -11.09
N VAL A 63 1.48 10.94 -10.56
CA VAL A 63 2.46 11.72 -11.33
C VAL A 63 3.61 10.85 -11.82
N PHE A 64 4.16 10.00 -10.96
CA PHE A 64 5.27 9.12 -11.28
C PHE A 64 4.86 8.09 -12.33
N ASN A 65 3.72 7.41 -12.16
CA ASN A 65 3.24 6.43 -13.13
C ASN A 65 3.04 7.08 -14.50
N TRP A 66 2.39 8.25 -14.56
CA TRP A 66 2.23 8.99 -15.81
C TRP A 66 3.56 9.39 -16.44
N ALA A 67 4.51 9.91 -15.65
CA ALA A 67 5.82 10.30 -16.13
C ALA A 67 6.62 9.10 -16.64
N PHE A 68 6.55 7.97 -15.94
CA PHE A 68 7.24 6.74 -16.29
C PHE A 68 6.66 6.12 -17.57
N GLU A 69 5.34 6.06 -17.71
CA GLU A 69 4.68 5.63 -18.95
C GLU A 69 5.05 6.53 -20.14
N ARG A 70 5.11 7.85 -19.93
CA ARG A 70 5.55 8.80 -20.95
C ARG A 70 7.02 8.64 -21.31
N TRP A 71 7.86 8.25 -20.37
CA TRP A 71 9.26 7.91 -20.63
C TRP A 71 9.39 6.58 -21.39
N GLU A 72 8.66 5.54 -21.00
CA GLU A 72 8.66 4.23 -21.67
C GLU A 72 8.14 4.30 -23.11
N SER A 73 7.09 5.07 -23.35
CA SER A 73 6.53 5.29 -24.70
C SER A 73 7.50 5.97 -25.67
N ARG A 74 8.55 6.63 -25.16
CA ARG A 74 9.62 7.24 -25.97
C ARG A 74 10.79 6.30 -26.25
N GLN A 75 10.81 5.09 -25.68
CA GLN A 75 11.90 4.14 -25.86
C GLN A 75 11.65 3.22 -27.05
N ALA A 76 12.68 3.05 -27.90
CA ALA A 76 12.59 2.20 -29.11
C ALA A 76 12.47 0.70 -28.79
N VAL A 77 13.00 0.24 -27.65
CA VAL A 77 12.93 -1.16 -27.24
C VAL A 77 11.61 -1.41 -26.50
N ARG A 78 10.78 -2.32 -27.02
CA ARG A 78 9.54 -2.75 -26.37
C ARG A 78 9.81 -4.02 -25.55
N GLY A 79 9.59 -3.96 -24.23
CA GLY A 79 9.77 -5.08 -23.30
C GLY A 79 10.13 -4.62 -21.88
N ARG A 80 9.53 -5.26 -20.86
CA ARG A 80 9.83 -5.02 -19.43
C ARG A 80 11.13 -5.73 -19.02
N SER A 81 12.28 -5.19 -19.40
CA SER A 81 13.58 -5.68 -18.92
C SER A 81 13.70 -5.50 -17.40
N THR A 82 14.47 -6.35 -16.73
CA THR A 82 14.72 -6.25 -15.29
C THR A 82 15.26 -4.87 -14.90
N ALA A 83 16.11 -4.27 -15.76
CA ALA A 83 16.62 -2.93 -15.57
C ALA A 83 15.52 -1.85 -15.48
N ARG A 84 14.44 -1.96 -16.29
CA ARG A 84 13.31 -1.02 -16.21
C ARG A 84 12.52 -1.17 -14.92
N ARG A 85 12.36 -2.39 -14.43
CA ARG A 85 11.68 -2.64 -13.14
C ARG A 85 12.47 -2.05 -11.98
N VAL A 86 13.80 -2.19 -12.01
CA VAL A 86 14.69 -1.59 -11.02
C VAL A 86 14.65 -0.06 -11.11
N ALA A 87 14.74 0.51 -12.31
CA ALA A 87 14.63 1.96 -12.50
C ALA A 87 13.29 2.52 -12.01
N HIS A 88 12.18 1.82 -12.28
CA HIS A 88 10.87 2.17 -11.76
C HIS A 88 10.85 2.14 -10.23
N ALA A 89 11.29 1.05 -9.61
CA ALA A 89 11.27 0.88 -8.16
C ALA A 89 12.13 1.94 -7.46
N ILE A 90 13.37 2.15 -7.93
CA ILE A 90 14.29 3.15 -7.36
C ILE A 90 13.73 4.56 -7.58
N GLY A 91 13.19 4.87 -8.77
CA GLY A 91 12.63 6.19 -9.05
C GLY A 91 11.37 6.49 -8.22
N PHE A 92 10.50 5.50 -8.06
CA PHE A 92 9.27 5.62 -7.28
C PHE A 92 9.60 5.87 -5.81
N GLU A 93 10.39 4.97 -5.22
CA GLU A 93 10.73 5.00 -3.80
C GLU A 93 11.62 6.21 -3.49
N GLY A 94 12.65 6.44 -4.30
CA GLY A 94 13.57 7.56 -4.13
C GLY A 94 12.87 8.92 -4.23
N GLY A 95 11.89 9.05 -5.12
CA GLY A 95 11.09 10.26 -5.25
C GLY A 95 10.16 10.52 -4.07
N LEU A 96 9.55 9.47 -3.52
CA LEU A 96 8.77 9.57 -2.27
C LEU A 96 9.65 9.99 -1.11
N VAL A 97 10.77 9.31 -0.89
CA VAL A 97 11.74 9.62 0.17
C VAL A 97 12.21 11.08 0.05
N PHE A 98 12.55 11.55 -1.16
CA PHE A 98 12.98 12.92 -1.39
C PHE A 98 11.90 13.97 -1.06
N THR A 99 10.63 13.58 -1.08
CA THR A 99 9.49 14.47 -0.80
C THR A 99 9.04 14.39 0.66
N LEU A 100 8.89 13.18 1.20
CA LEU A 100 8.34 12.92 2.53
C LEU A 100 9.37 13.15 3.65
N VAL A 101 10.64 12.81 3.44
CA VAL A 101 11.66 12.98 4.48
C VAL A 101 11.86 14.46 4.85
N PRO A 102 12.01 15.40 3.91
CA PRO A 102 12.07 16.82 4.25
C PRO A 102 10.81 17.32 4.94
N LEU A 103 9.63 16.84 4.54
CA LEU A 103 8.35 17.18 5.16
C LEU A 103 8.32 16.74 6.63
N PHE A 104 8.70 15.49 6.93
CA PHE A 104 8.75 14.99 8.30
C PHE A 104 9.80 15.69 9.15
N ALA A 105 11.00 15.93 8.60
CA ALA A 105 12.05 16.66 9.29
C ALA A 105 11.59 18.09 9.66
N TRP A 106 10.97 18.78 8.71
CA TRP A 106 10.43 20.12 8.92
C TRP A 106 9.25 20.13 9.90
N TRP A 107 8.31 19.19 9.80
CA TRP A 107 7.12 19.20 10.65
C TRP A 107 7.41 18.76 12.10
N PHE A 108 8.16 17.68 12.26
CA PHE A 108 8.47 17.13 13.58
C PHE A 108 9.72 17.75 14.21
N GLN A 109 10.39 18.67 13.51
CA GLN A 109 11.62 19.33 13.98
C GLN A 109 12.70 18.31 14.35
N VAL A 110 12.83 17.26 13.54
CA VAL A 110 13.80 16.17 13.71
C VAL A 110 14.86 16.24 12.61
N SER A 111 15.98 15.56 12.83
CA SER A 111 17.02 15.44 11.80
C SER A 111 16.52 14.70 10.56
N LEU A 112 17.12 14.95 9.39
CA LEU A 112 16.81 14.22 8.16
C LEU A 112 17.00 12.70 8.32
N TRP A 113 17.97 12.27 9.13
CA TRP A 113 18.18 10.86 9.44
C TRP A 113 17.00 10.26 10.22
N GLN A 114 16.53 10.95 11.26
CA GLN A 114 15.37 10.51 12.03
C GLN A 114 14.11 10.47 11.15
N ALA A 115 13.89 11.50 10.33
CA ALA A 115 12.78 11.55 9.38
C ALA A 115 12.85 10.41 8.34
N PHE A 116 14.04 10.07 7.85
CA PHE A 116 14.26 8.93 6.97
C PHE A 116 13.93 7.59 7.67
N VAL A 117 14.34 7.42 8.92
CA VAL A 117 14.00 6.23 9.72
C VAL A 117 12.49 6.15 9.98
N MET A 118 11.83 7.28 10.22
CA MET A 118 10.37 7.33 10.36
C MET A 118 9.65 6.92 9.07
N ASP A 119 10.10 7.43 7.93
CA ASP A 119 9.56 7.08 6.61
C ASP A 119 9.75 5.58 6.31
N LEU A 120 10.95 5.06 6.53
CA LEU A 120 11.23 3.62 6.40
C LEU A 120 10.36 2.79 7.34
N GLY A 121 10.16 3.25 8.58
CA GLY A 121 9.27 2.62 9.55
C GLY A 121 7.83 2.56 9.06
N LEU A 122 7.32 3.64 8.47
CA LEU A 122 5.99 3.68 7.85
C LEU A 122 5.90 2.73 6.66
N ILE A 123 6.90 2.71 5.77
CA ILE A 123 6.93 1.81 4.60
C ILE A 123 6.87 0.35 5.05
N VAL A 124 7.73 -0.05 5.99
CA VAL A 124 7.76 -1.42 6.53
C VAL A 124 6.45 -1.75 7.25
N PHE A 125 5.92 -0.82 8.04
CA PHE A 125 4.64 -0.98 8.71
C PHE A 125 3.50 -1.22 7.70
N PHE A 126 3.36 -0.37 6.68
CA PHE A 126 2.32 -0.51 5.66
C PHE A 126 2.48 -1.80 4.84
N LEU A 127 3.71 -2.23 4.56
CA LEU A 127 3.98 -3.48 3.87
C LEU A 127 3.48 -4.69 4.69
N CYS A 128 3.85 -4.76 5.96
CA CYS A 128 3.39 -5.81 6.88
C CYS A 128 1.88 -5.74 7.11
N TYR A 129 1.35 -4.54 7.34
CA TYR A 129 -0.07 -4.29 7.55
C TYR A 129 -0.90 -4.74 6.34
N THR A 130 -0.53 -4.34 5.13
CA THR A 130 -1.24 -4.73 3.90
C THR A 130 -1.25 -6.24 3.74
N PHE A 131 -0.11 -6.90 3.97
CA PHE A 131 -0.04 -8.36 3.89
C PHE A 131 -0.98 -9.04 4.90
N VAL A 132 -0.91 -8.65 6.18
CA VAL A 132 -1.73 -9.24 7.24
C VAL A 132 -3.21 -8.93 7.03
N PHE A 133 -3.54 -7.69 6.67
CA PHE A 133 -4.91 -7.27 6.40
C PHE A 133 -5.51 -8.08 5.25
N ASN A 134 -4.79 -8.23 4.14
CA ASN A 134 -5.26 -9.01 2.99
C ASN A 134 -5.50 -10.46 3.39
N TRP A 135 -4.55 -11.06 4.12
CA TRP A 135 -4.66 -12.44 4.58
C TRP A 135 -5.88 -12.65 5.50
N VAL A 136 -6.08 -11.77 6.49
CA VAL A 136 -7.22 -11.83 7.41
C VAL A 136 -8.53 -11.55 6.67
N PHE A 137 -8.56 -10.54 5.80
CA PHE A 137 -9.76 -10.18 5.04
C PHE A 137 -10.20 -11.32 4.13
N ASP A 138 -9.27 -11.93 3.40
CA ASP A 138 -9.56 -13.06 2.53
C ASP A 138 -9.97 -14.31 3.33
N HIS A 139 -9.42 -14.50 4.53
CA HIS A 139 -9.84 -15.58 5.43
C HIS A 139 -11.27 -15.38 5.97
N LEU A 140 -11.67 -14.14 6.26
CA LEU A 140 -12.99 -13.81 6.81
C LEU A 140 -14.10 -13.72 5.74
N PHE A 141 -13.79 -13.15 4.57
CA PHE A 141 -14.77 -12.86 3.50
C PHE A 141 -14.64 -13.76 2.26
N GLY A 142 -13.69 -14.69 2.27
CA GLY A 142 -13.41 -15.58 1.16
C GLY A 142 -12.67 -14.91 -0.01
N LEU A 143 -12.16 -15.71 -0.93
CA LEU A 143 -11.44 -15.22 -2.11
C LEU A 143 -12.38 -14.51 -3.11
N PRO A 144 -11.88 -13.51 -3.86
CA PRO A 144 -12.66 -12.91 -4.94
C PRO A 144 -12.90 -13.95 -6.05
N ALA A 145 -14.03 -13.86 -6.75
CA ALA A 145 -14.39 -14.79 -7.82
C ALA A 145 -13.31 -14.93 -8.91
N SER A 146 -12.51 -13.89 -9.16
CA SER A 146 -11.37 -13.93 -10.08
C SER A 146 -10.23 -14.87 -9.63
N ALA A 147 -10.09 -15.13 -8.33
CA ALA A 147 -9.14 -16.08 -7.77
C ALA A 147 -9.73 -17.49 -7.62
N THR A 148 -11.06 -17.60 -7.52
CA THR A 148 -11.76 -18.89 -7.41
C THR A 148 -11.99 -19.54 -8.78
N ALA A 149 -12.27 -18.76 -9.83
CA ALA A 149 -12.54 -19.26 -11.17
C ALA A 149 -11.34 -19.98 -11.82
N SER A 150 -10.11 -19.56 -11.51
CA SER A 150 -8.88 -20.19 -11.98
C SER A 150 -8.57 -21.53 -11.29
N ALA A 151 -9.05 -21.74 -10.06
CA ALA A 151 -8.87 -23.02 -9.35
C ALA A 151 -9.83 -24.10 -9.86
N GLN A 152 -11.04 -23.71 -10.29
CA GLN A 152 -12.07 -24.63 -10.79
C GLN A 152 -11.69 -25.24 -12.14
N THR A 153 -11.17 -24.43 -13.07
CA THR A 153 -10.72 -24.92 -14.41
C THR A 153 -9.50 -25.83 -14.31
N ALA A 154 -8.58 -25.55 -13.37
CA ALA A 154 -7.40 -26.38 -13.15
C ALA A 154 -7.74 -27.73 -12.49
N THR A 155 -8.75 -27.76 -11.61
CA THR A 155 -9.21 -28.99 -10.96
C THR A 155 -9.97 -29.88 -11.94
N GLU A 156 -10.88 -29.32 -12.75
CA GLU A 156 -11.57 -30.07 -13.82
C GLU A 156 -10.59 -30.66 -14.85
N ALA A 157 -9.57 -29.88 -15.25
CA ALA A 157 -8.55 -30.35 -16.20
C ALA A 157 -7.60 -31.41 -15.61
N ALA A 158 -7.47 -31.51 -14.28
CA ALA A 158 -6.66 -32.54 -13.62
C ALA A 158 -7.44 -33.83 -13.32
N THR A 159 -8.78 -33.79 -13.41
CA THR A 159 -9.68 -34.93 -13.20
C THR A 159 -10.28 -35.49 -14.50
N ALA A 160 -9.99 -34.88 -15.65
CA ALA A 160 -10.36 -35.33 -16.99
C ALA A 160 -9.20 -36.09 -17.65
#